data_AF-A0A7S4WAI5-F1
#
_entry.id   AF-A0A7S4WAI5-F1
#
_cell.length_a   1.000
_cell.length_b   1.000
_cell.length_c   1.000
_cell.angle_alpha   90.00
_cell.angle_beta   90.00
_cell.angle_gamma   90.00
#
_symmetry.space_group_name_H-M   'P 1'
#
loop_
_entity.id
_entity.type
_entity.pdbx_description
1 polymer ?
#
loop_
_entity_poly.entity_id
_entity_poly.type
_entity_poly.pdbx_seq_one_letter_code
_entity_poly.pdbx_strand_id
1 'polypeptide(L)'
;MRLYIAPLLFALGAHALVTPFSKQVSRDVSLQASNQPVSRRSAFVSSASAAAMIVFPTLPYAAVADDAVPAPKPPAPAPAPVPAPVPVAAPKPPAPAPASTSSASVVSVQEWPSLEYLEPIYEFKLAVDSFQAAAKDNAKWPYLKILLDKFFSGGLYSEKNYYSGLSFKYMQLIRYSETELKEFIKLDQNERYEAMEATMKHLNDLKDSLGKGNADKINADAEAARKSLSDWFALIPSSDVKAVEKLFRAVRLADKDRNGRLSEGELAALSDTDRNIWKKRVNNFGEA
;
A
#
# COMPACT_ATOMS: atom_id res chain seq x y z
N MET A 1 -21.83 -7.67 -5.92
CA MET A 1 -20.59 -8.12 -6.57
C MET A 1 -19.48 -7.95 -5.54
N ARG A 2 -19.04 -9.05 -4.91
CA ARG A 2 -17.96 -9.02 -3.90
C ARG A 2 -16.65 -9.10 -4.67
N LEU A 3 -15.89 -8.00 -4.72
CA LEU A 3 -14.54 -8.01 -5.26
C LEU A 3 -13.67 -8.84 -4.32
N TYR A 4 -13.24 -10.02 -4.77
CA TYR A 4 -12.17 -10.76 -4.12
C TYR A 4 -10.87 -10.03 -4.47
N ILE A 5 -10.44 -9.17 -3.56
CA ILE A 5 -9.06 -8.69 -3.55
C ILE A 5 -8.25 -9.89 -3.06
N ALA A 6 -7.20 -10.26 -3.78
CA ALA A 6 -6.25 -11.24 -3.26
C ALA A 6 -5.14 -10.42 -2.60
N PRO A 7 -4.64 -10.80 -1.42
CA PRO A 7 -3.49 -10.14 -0.83
C PRO A 7 -2.26 -10.39 -1.73
N LEU A 8 -2.00 -9.47 -2.66
CA LEU A 8 -1.04 -9.62 -3.76
C LEU A 8 0.43 -9.41 -3.31
N LEU A 9 0.69 -9.36 -1.99
CA LEU A 9 1.89 -8.72 -1.43
C LEU A 9 2.92 -9.61 -0.74
N PHE A 10 2.81 -10.95 -0.78
CA PHE A 10 3.70 -11.79 0.03
C PHE A 10 4.39 -12.92 -0.74
N ALA A 11 5.02 -12.61 -1.88
CA ALA A 11 5.89 -13.53 -2.61
C ALA A 11 7.29 -12.99 -2.97
N LEU A 12 7.76 -11.92 -2.31
CA LEU A 12 9.09 -11.35 -2.54
C LEU A 12 10.06 -11.66 -1.39
N GLY A 13 10.27 -12.95 -1.16
CA GLY A 13 11.35 -13.50 -0.34
C GLY A 13 11.83 -14.83 -0.92
N ALA A 14 13.05 -14.83 -1.46
CA ALA A 14 13.82 -15.96 -2.02
C ALA A 14 13.20 -16.74 -3.21
N HIS A 15 13.82 -16.64 -4.40
CA HIS A 15 13.57 -17.57 -5.52
C HIS A 15 14.72 -18.57 -5.64
N ALA A 16 14.40 -19.86 -5.59
CA ALA A 16 15.15 -20.92 -6.23
C ALA A 16 14.40 -21.37 -7.50
N LEU A 17 15.16 -21.67 -8.55
CA LEU A 17 14.77 -22.01 -9.93
C LEU A 17 13.66 -23.08 -10.05
N VAL A 18 12.64 -22.84 -10.90
CA VAL A 18 11.92 -23.89 -11.64
C VAL A 18 11.46 -23.38 -13.03
N THR A 19 11.61 -24.26 -14.02
CA THR A 19 11.41 -24.16 -15.49
C THR A 19 9.93 -24.19 -15.96
N PRO A 20 9.63 -23.87 -17.25
CA PRO A 20 8.26 -23.63 -17.72
C PRO A 20 7.56 -24.88 -18.29
N PHE A 21 6.23 -24.96 -18.14
CA PHE A 21 5.40 -25.89 -18.89
C PHE A 21 4.34 -25.14 -19.70
N SER A 22 4.45 -25.29 -21.02
CA SER A 22 3.50 -24.80 -22.02
C SER A 22 2.35 -25.80 -22.18
N LYS A 23 1.10 -25.31 -22.33
CA LYS A 23 0.11 -25.95 -23.19
C LYS A 23 -1.01 -25.00 -23.60
N GLN A 24 -1.05 -24.81 -24.92
CA GLN A 24 -2.03 -24.14 -25.75
C GLN A 24 -3.30 -24.99 -25.86
N VAL A 25 -4.49 -24.39 -25.71
CA VAL A 25 -5.76 -25.00 -26.11
C VAL A 25 -6.58 -23.96 -26.86
N SER A 26 -6.68 -24.16 -28.18
CA SER A 26 -7.66 -23.50 -29.05
C SER A 26 -9.06 -24.04 -28.76
N ARG A 27 -10.07 -23.16 -28.77
CA ARG A 27 -11.46 -23.56 -28.96
C ARG A 27 -12.11 -22.66 -30.00
N ASP A 28 -12.46 -23.26 -31.13
CA ASP A 28 -13.43 -22.76 -32.10
C ASP A 28 -14.80 -22.63 -31.44
N VAL A 29 -15.45 -21.48 -31.65
CA VAL A 29 -16.86 -21.28 -31.34
C VAL A 29 -17.58 -21.04 -32.66
N SER A 30 -18.36 -22.03 -33.07
CA SER A 30 -19.28 -21.96 -34.20
C SER A 30 -20.57 -21.25 -33.77
N LEU A 31 -20.94 -20.17 -34.48
CA LEU A 31 -22.18 -19.42 -34.24
C LEU A 31 -23.29 -19.97 -35.15
N GLN A 32 -24.27 -20.62 -34.53
CA GLN A 32 -25.50 -21.04 -35.19
C GLN A 32 -26.61 -20.02 -34.86
N ALA A 33 -27.07 -19.29 -35.88
CA ALA A 33 -28.14 -18.30 -35.75
C ALA A 33 -29.52 -18.98 -35.79
N SER A 34 -30.34 -18.75 -34.77
CA SER A 34 -31.77 -19.10 -34.79
C SER A 34 -32.63 -17.87 -34.50
N ASN A 35 -33.47 -17.51 -35.47
CA ASN A 35 -34.50 -16.47 -35.38
C ASN A 35 -35.63 -16.91 -34.42
N GLN A 36 -35.80 -16.21 -33.30
CA GLN A 36 -37.02 -16.24 -32.48
C GLN A 36 -37.41 -14.82 -32.02
N PRO A 37 -38.71 -14.49 -31.98
CA PRO A 37 -39.21 -13.16 -31.63
C PRO A 37 -39.07 -12.86 -30.13
N VAL A 38 -38.57 -11.65 -29.83
CA VAL A 38 -38.22 -11.17 -28.49
C VAL A 38 -39.48 -10.78 -27.71
N SER A 39 -39.85 -11.61 -26.73
CA SER A 39 -40.72 -11.19 -25.63
C SER A 39 -39.84 -10.55 -24.55
N ARG A 40 -39.97 -9.22 -24.34
CA ARG A 40 -39.24 -8.47 -23.32
C ARG A 40 -39.68 -8.91 -21.92
N ARG A 41 -39.02 -9.93 -21.38
CA ARG A 41 -38.86 -10.13 -19.94
C ARG A 41 -37.41 -9.84 -19.60
N SER A 42 -37.21 -8.88 -18.71
CA SER A 42 -35.92 -8.51 -18.13
C SER A 42 -35.38 -9.68 -17.30
N ALA A 43 -34.75 -10.65 -17.96
CA ALA A 43 -33.91 -11.63 -17.29
C ALA A 43 -32.57 -10.96 -17.02
N PHE A 44 -32.32 -10.66 -15.75
CA PHE A 44 -30.97 -10.40 -15.25
C PHE A 44 -30.15 -11.68 -15.49
N VAL A 45 -29.41 -11.72 -16.60
CA VAL A 45 -28.43 -12.77 -16.84
C VAL A 45 -27.29 -12.51 -15.87
N SER A 46 -27.29 -13.24 -14.75
CA SER A 46 -26.15 -13.31 -13.84
C SER A 46 -25.03 -14.05 -14.56
N SER A 47 -24.18 -13.29 -15.25
CA SER A 47 -22.91 -13.78 -15.76
C SER A 47 -22.02 -14.13 -14.56
N ALA A 48 -22.04 -15.39 -14.16
CA ALA A 48 -21.06 -15.97 -13.27
C ALA A 48 -19.73 -16.02 -14.02
N SER A 49 -18.97 -14.93 -13.93
CA SER A 49 -17.57 -14.92 -14.36
C SER A 49 -16.81 -15.84 -13.41
N ALA A 50 -16.45 -17.03 -13.88
CA ALA A 50 -15.59 -17.95 -13.17
C ALA A 50 -14.19 -17.32 -13.08
N ALA A 51 -13.96 -16.56 -12.01
CA ALA A 51 -12.62 -16.14 -11.63
C ALA A 51 -11.84 -17.41 -11.28
N ALA A 52 -10.94 -17.83 -12.17
CA ALA A 52 -9.99 -18.89 -11.88
C ALA A 52 -9.18 -18.47 -10.64
N MET A 53 -9.42 -19.15 -9.52
CA MET A 53 -8.59 -19.07 -8.32
C MET A 53 -7.19 -19.57 -8.69
N ILE A 54 -6.29 -18.63 -9.01
CA ILE A 54 -4.87 -18.92 -9.01
C ILE A 54 -4.44 -18.93 -7.54
N VAL A 55 -4.45 -20.12 -6.95
CA VAL A 55 -3.82 -20.39 -5.67
C VAL A 55 -2.32 -20.15 -5.86
N PHE A 56 -1.80 -19.07 -5.31
CA PHE A 56 -0.37 -18.82 -5.28
C PHE A 56 0.28 -19.77 -4.26
N PRO A 57 1.41 -20.41 -4.60
CA PRO A 57 2.14 -21.21 -3.63
C PRO A 57 2.62 -20.30 -2.49
N THR A 58 2.11 -20.52 -1.29
CA THR A 58 2.67 -20.00 -0.05
C THR A 58 4.09 -20.54 0.09
N LEU A 59 5.10 -19.70 -0.14
CA LEU A 59 6.47 -20.06 0.14
C LEU A 59 6.62 -20.26 1.66
N PRO A 60 7.28 -21.33 2.13
CA PRO A 60 7.57 -21.50 3.54
C PRO A 60 8.45 -20.35 4.00
N TYR A 61 7.96 -19.59 4.99
CA TYR A 61 8.77 -18.63 5.71
C TYR A 61 9.88 -19.41 6.40
N ALA A 62 11.13 -19.20 5.99
CA ALA A 62 12.27 -19.77 6.68
C ALA A 62 12.22 -19.32 8.14
N ALA A 63 12.10 -20.27 9.05
CA ALA A 63 12.29 -20.03 10.47
C ALA A 63 13.63 -19.30 10.62
N VAL A 64 13.59 -18.13 11.27
CA VAL A 64 14.82 -17.44 11.67
C VAL A 64 15.53 -18.42 12.60
N ALA A 65 16.63 -19.01 12.14
CA ALA A 65 17.45 -19.86 12.98
C ALA A 65 17.87 -19.01 14.18
N ASP A 66 17.70 -19.57 15.39
CA ASP A 66 18.27 -19.01 16.61
C ASP A 66 19.76 -18.72 16.37
N ASP A 67 20.09 -17.44 16.26
CA ASP A 67 21.47 -16.97 16.14
C ASP A 67 22.20 -17.44 17.39
N ALA A 68 23.18 -18.33 17.18
CA ALA A 68 24.10 -18.74 18.22
C ALA A 68 24.74 -17.49 18.85
N VAL A 69 24.59 -17.37 20.18
CA VAL A 69 25.17 -16.28 20.97
C VAL A 69 26.66 -16.14 20.64
N PRO A 70 27.10 -15.02 20.03
CA PRO A 70 28.52 -14.83 19.72
C PRO A 70 29.33 -14.80 21.00
N ALA A 71 30.45 -15.54 21.01
CA ALA A 71 31.37 -15.60 22.14
C ALA A 71 31.84 -14.18 22.55
N PRO A 72 32.02 -13.92 23.85
CA PRO A 72 32.40 -12.60 24.35
C PRO A 72 33.73 -12.15 23.75
N LYS A 73 33.72 -10.99 23.11
CA LYS A 73 34.90 -10.34 22.53
C LYS A 73 35.90 -9.99 23.65
N PRO A 74 37.22 -10.24 23.47
CA PRO A 74 38.24 -9.86 24.44
C PRO A 74 38.18 -8.37 24.79
N PRO A 75 38.44 -7.98 26.04
CA PRO A 75 38.42 -6.58 26.47
C PRO A 75 39.46 -5.77 25.70
N ALA A 76 39.03 -4.61 25.19
CA ALA A 76 39.87 -3.70 24.44
C ALA A 76 40.99 -3.11 25.33
N PRO A 77 42.21 -2.88 24.79
CA PRO A 77 43.29 -2.22 25.51
C PRO A 77 42.89 -0.83 26.02
N ALA A 78 43.37 -0.47 27.21
CA ALA A 78 43.14 0.83 27.82
C ALA A 78 43.60 1.97 26.88
N PRO A 79 42.76 2.98 26.63
CA PRO A 79 43.12 4.10 25.76
C PRO A 79 44.27 4.92 26.35
N ALA A 80 45.19 5.33 25.47
CA ALA A 80 46.31 6.20 25.79
C ALA A 80 45.83 7.58 26.29
N PRO A 81 46.61 8.25 27.16
CA PRO A 81 46.25 9.56 27.71
C PRO A 81 46.08 10.62 26.62
N VAL A 82 44.96 11.34 26.68
CA VAL A 82 44.56 12.39 25.74
C VAL A 82 45.48 13.61 25.91
N PRO A 83 46.06 14.16 24.82
CA PRO A 83 46.83 15.39 24.85
C PRO A 83 46.02 16.58 25.40
N ALA A 84 46.70 17.49 26.10
CA ALA A 84 46.09 18.69 26.67
C ALA A 84 45.42 19.58 25.59
N PRO A 85 44.23 20.14 25.87
CA PRO A 85 43.47 20.92 24.90
C PRO A 85 44.18 22.22 24.54
N VAL A 86 44.31 22.46 23.24
CA VAL A 86 44.80 23.71 22.65
C VAL A 86 43.70 24.77 22.77
N PRO A 87 44.01 26.06 23.06
CA PRO A 87 43.00 27.12 23.16
C PRO A 87 42.19 27.26 21.87
N VAL A 88 40.88 27.03 21.96
CA VAL A 88 39.93 27.15 20.85
C VAL A 88 39.53 28.62 20.69
N ALA A 89 39.66 29.14 19.46
CA ALA A 89 39.24 30.49 19.10
C ALA A 89 37.74 30.69 19.36
N ALA A 90 37.37 31.90 19.79
CA ALA A 90 35.99 32.26 20.13
C ALA A 90 35.02 31.95 18.97
N PRO A 91 33.86 31.31 19.24
CA PRO A 91 32.91 30.93 18.21
C PRO A 91 32.33 32.17 17.51
N LYS A 92 32.35 32.13 16.18
CA LYS A 92 31.71 33.12 15.31
C LYS A 92 30.21 33.21 15.67
N PRO A 93 29.61 34.42 15.72
CA PRO A 93 28.19 34.58 15.99
C PRO A 93 27.34 33.69 15.07
N PRO A 94 26.36 32.95 15.58
CA PRO A 94 25.50 32.11 14.77
C PRO A 94 24.78 32.97 13.73
N ALA A 95 24.79 32.49 12.48
CA ALA A 95 24.03 33.11 11.41
C ALA A 95 22.54 33.17 11.82
N PRO A 96 21.82 34.26 11.50
CA PRO A 96 20.40 34.37 11.80
C PRO A 96 19.65 33.16 11.24
N ALA A 97 18.87 32.49 12.10
CA ALA A 97 18.07 31.36 11.70
C ALA A 97 17.14 31.79 10.55
N PRO A 98 17.03 31.00 9.46
CA PRO A 98 16.07 31.30 8.41
C PRO A 98 14.69 31.42 9.04
N ALA A 99 14.00 32.53 8.75
CA ALA A 99 12.63 32.74 9.17
C ALA A 99 11.83 31.50 8.75
N SER A 100 11.33 30.76 9.73
CA SER A 100 10.42 29.65 9.48
C SER A 100 9.22 30.25 8.77
N THR A 101 9.10 30.03 7.47
CA THR A 101 7.89 30.34 6.73
C THR A 101 6.80 29.53 7.39
N SER A 102 6.03 30.20 8.24
CA SER A 102 4.86 29.66 8.91
C SER A 102 4.04 28.92 7.86
N SER A 103 4.03 27.61 8.01
CA SER A 103 3.30 26.69 7.16
C SER A 103 1.89 27.23 7.00
N ALA A 104 1.47 27.34 5.74
CA ALA A 104 0.15 27.81 5.34
C ALA A 104 -0.91 27.27 6.30
N SER A 105 -1.82 28.15 6.74
CA SER A 105 -2.87 27.87 7.71
C SER A 105 -3.40 26.45 7.56
N VAL A 106 -3.08 25.60 8.52
CA VAL A 106 -3.64 24.25 8.61
C VAL A 106 -5.14 24.44 8.73
N VAL A 107 -5.84 24.11 7.64
CA VAL A 107 -7.30 24.06 7.60
C VAL A 107 -7.79 23.31 8.84
N SER A 108 -8.70 23.92 9.60
CA SER A 108 -9.15 23.35 10.85
C SER A 108 -10.10 22.18 10.58
N VAL A 109 -9.65 20.96 10.87
CA VAL A 109 -10.46 19.74 10.78
C VAL A 109 -11.12 19.48 12.13
N GLN A 110 -12.45 19.43 12.13
CA GLN A 110 -13.26 19.11 13.31
C GLN A 110 -13.29 17.61 13.59
N GLU A 111 -13.42 16.79 12.55
CA GLU A 111 -13.51 15.34 12.67
C GLU A 111 -12.81 14.64 11.49
N TRP A 112 -11.90 13.72 11.82
CA TRP A 112 -11.24 12.87 10.84
C TRP A 112 -12.07 11.60 10.59
N PRO A 113 -12.04 11.04 9.36
CA PRO A 113 -12.65 9.75 9.08
C PRO A 113 -12.08 8.66 9.99
N SER A 114 -12.89 7.64 10.26
CA SER A 114 -12.52 6.54 11.14
C SER A 114 -11.46 5.61 10.52
N LEU A 115 -10.70 4.93 11.39
CA LEU A 115 -9.54 4.12 10.99
C LEU A 115 -9.86 2.98 10.02
N GLU A 116 -11.11 2.49 9.97
CA GLU A 116 -11.49 1.46 8.99
C GLU A 116 -11.37 1.93 7.54
N TYR A 117 -11.43 3.23 7.26
CA TYR A 117 -11.20 3.78 5.93
C TYR A 117 -9.71 3.92 5.60
N LEU A 118 -8.89 4.13 6.63
CA LEU A 118 -7.46 4.35 6.47
C LEU A 118 -6.69 3.02 6.32
N GLU A 119 -7.20 1.94 6.90
CA GLU A 119 -6.54 0.62 6.89
C GLU A 119 -6.23 0.10 5.48
N PRO A 120 -7.16 0.06 4.51
CA PRO A 120 -6.81 -0.43 3.18
C PRO A 120 -5.88 0.55 2.43
N ILE A 121 -5.95 1.86 2.71
CA ILE A 121 -5.00 2.82 2.12
C ILE A 121 -3.59 2.62 2.70
N TYR A 122 -3.49 2.25 3.99
CA TYR A 122 -2.23 1.89 4.61
C TYR A 122 -1.67 0.58 4.05
N GLU A 123 -2.51 -0.42 3.77
CA GLU A 123 -2.11 -1.62 3.04
C GLU A 123 -1.52 -1.26 1.66
N PHE A 124 -2.18 -0.36 0.92
CA PHE A 124 -1.65 0.15 -0.34
C PHE A 124 -0.29 0.85 -0.18
N LYS A 125 -0.06 1.57 0.92
CA LYS A 125 1.25 2.13 1.23
C LYS A 125 2.34 1.06 1.32
N LEU A 126 2.07 -0.02 2.02
CA LEU A 126 2.99 -1.16 2.12
C LEU A 126 3.23 -1.83 0.77
N ALA A 127 2.21 -1.83 -0.11
CA ALA A 127 2.35 -2.27 -1.50
C ALA A 127 3.40 -1.46 -2.25
N VAL A 128 3.25 -0.14 -2.23
CA VAL A 128 4.14 0.79 -2.93
C VAL A 128 5.55 0.75 -2.35
N ASP A 129 5.71 0.66 -1.03
CA ASP A 129 7.01 0.46 -0.40
C ASP A 129 7.69 -0.83 -0.90
N SER A 130 6.93 -1.92 -1.05
CA SER A 130 7.42 -3.19 -1.57
C SER A 130 7.80 -3.11 -3.05
N PHE A 131 7.05 -2.34 -3.86
CA PHE A 131 7.39 -2.08 -5.26
C PHE A 131 8.71 -1.33 -5.39
N GLN A 132 8.95 -0.33 -4.54
CA GLN A 132 10.22 0.40 -4.52
C GLN A 132 11.40 -0.50 -4.14
N ALA A 133 11.21 -1.42 -3.19
CA ALA A 133 12.22 -2.41 -2.84
C ALA A 133 12.49 -3.39 -4.00
N ALA A 134 11.44 -3.83 -4.71
CA ALA A 134 11.55 -4.74 -5.85
C ALA A 134 12.18 -4.09 -7.09
N ALA A 135 11.94 -2.79 -7.29
CA ALA A 135 12.49 -2.01 -8.41
C ALA A 135 14.04 -1.99 -8.43
N LYS A 136 14.66 -2.10 -7.25
CA LYS A 136 16.13 -2.13 -7.07
C LYS A 136 16.80 -3.44 -7.49
N ASP A 137 16.01 -4.48 -7.77
CA ASP A 137 16.50 -5.82 -8.09
C ASP A 137 15.92 -6.28 -9.43
N ASN A 138 16.78 -6.29 -10.46
CA ASN A 138 16.40 -6.62 -11.82
C ASN A 138 15.79 -8.03 -11.95
N ALA A 139 16.13 -8.95 -11.05
CA ALA A 139 15.55 -10.30 -11.06
C ALA A 139 14.06 -10.29 -10.67
N LYS A 140 13.60 -9.26 -9.95
CA LYS A 140 12.21 -9.10 -9.52
C LYS A 140 11.34 -8.34 -10.52
N TRP A 141 11.93 -7.71 -11.53
CA TRP A 141 11.19 -6.89 -12.49
C TRP A 141 10.07 -7.64 -13.23
N PRO A 142 10.24 -8.89 -13.70
CA PRO A 142 9.15 -9.62 -14.34
C PRO A 142 7.94 -9.80 -13.41
N TYR A 143 8.19 -10.10 -12.14
CA TYR A 143 7.13 -10.24 -11.14
C TYR A 143 6.47 -8.90 -10.83
N LEU A 144 7.26 -7.83 -10.61
CA LEU A 144 6.73 -6.49 -10.39
C LEU A 144 5.84 -6.01 -11.54
N LYS A 145 6.23 -6.32 -12.78
CA LYS A 145 5.43 -6.03 -13.97
C LYS A 145 4.06 -6.73 -13.92
N ILE A 146 4.01 -8.02 -13.57
CA ILE A 146 2.76 -8.78 -13.44
C ILE A 146 1.84 -8.14 -12.37
N LEU A 147 2.40 -7.70 -11.24
CA LEU A 147 1.62 -7.05 -10.19
C LEU A 147 1.02 -5.72 -10.66
N LEU A 148 1.82 -4.88 -11.33
CA LEU A 148 1.33 -3.60 -11.85
C LEU A 148 0.33 -3.79 -12.99
N ASP A 149 0.55 -4.76 -13.88
CA ASP A 149 -0.41 -5.11 -14.92
C ASP A 149 -1.76 -5.50 -14.29
N LYS A 150 -1.75 -6.33 -13.24
CA LYS A 150 -2.97 -6.66 -12.48
C LYS A 150 -3.62 -5.44 -11.83
N PHE A 151 -2.83 -4.62 -11.14
CA PHE A 151 -3.29 -3.42 -10.44
C PHE A 151 -4.05 -2.45 -11.36
N PHE A 152 -3.55 -2.28 -12.59
CA PHE A 152 -4.16 -1.42 -13.61
C PHE A 152 -5.21 -2.13 -14.50
N SER A 153 -5.33 -3.46 -14.43
CA SER A 153 -6.31 -4.24 -15.20
C SER A 153 -7.69 -4.25 -14.54
N GLY A 154 -8.74 -4.58 -15.30
CA GLY A 154 -10.11 -4.72 -14.76
C GLY A 154 -11.03 -3.51 -14.95
N GLY A 155 -10.57 -2.47 -15.65
CA GLY A 155 -11.39 -1.31 -16.01
C GLY A 155 -11.93 -0.59 -14.76
N LEU A 156 -13.26 -0.40 -14.70
CA LEU A 156 -13.93 0.24 -13.55
C LEU A 156 -13.69 -0.49 -12.22
N TYR A 157 -13.37 -1.79 -12.26
CA TYR A 157 -13.14 -2.63 -11.09
C TYR A 157 -11.65 -2.91 -10.83
N SER A 158 -10.74 -2.13 -11.45
CA SER A 158 -9.31 -2.22 -11.18
C SER A 158 -8.97 -1.85 -9.73
N GLU A 159 -7.88 -2.42 -9.21
CA GLU A 159 -7.35 -2.05 -7.88
C GLU A 159 -6.99 -0.56 -7.83
N LYS A 160 -6.46 0.01 -8.92
CA LYS A 160 -6.29 1.45 -9.08
C LYS A 160 -7.56 2.21 -8.72
N ASN A 161 -8.68 1.87 -9.35
CA ASN A 161 -9.95 2.58 -9.12
C ASN A 161 -10.51 2.33 -7.72
N TYR A 162 -10.27 1.14 -7.14
CA TYR A 162 -10.61 0.87 -5.75
C TYR A 162 -9.88 1.83 -4.80
N TYR A 163 -8.55 1.92 -4.88
CA TYR A 163 -7.77 2.79 -3.98
C TYR A 163 -8.00 4.28 -4.25
N SER A 164 -8.15 4.70 -5.51
CA SER A 164 -8.54 6.08 -5.85
C SER A 164 -9.94 6.43 -5.35
N GLY A 165 -10.90 5.50 -5.45
CA GLY A 165 -12.26 5.70 -4.93
C GLY A 165 -12.28 5.74 -3.40
N LEU A 166 -11.49 4.89 -2.75
CA LEU A 166 -11.39 4.83 -1.30
C LEU A 166 -10.76 6.10 -0.72
N SER A 167 -9.67 6.59 -1.32
CA SER A 167 -9.04 7.86 -0.90
C SER A 167 -9.96 9.05 -1.12
N PHE A 168 -10.70 9.07 -2.23
CA PHE A 168 -11.74 10.08 -2.47
C PHE A 168 -12.84 10.04 -1.41
N LYS A 169 -13.34 8.85 -1.09
CA LYS A 169 -14.33 8.67 -0.02
C LYS A 169 -13.78 9.12 1.34
N TYR A 170 -12.52 8.81 1.66
CA TYR A 170 -11.85 9.28 2.87
C TYR A 170 -11.86 10.82 2.94
N MET A 171 -11.45 11.49 1.86
CA MET A 171 -11.45 12.97 1.79
C MET A 171 -12.85 13.57 1.98
N GLN A 172 -13.89 12.95 1.42
CA GLN A 172 -15.28 13.43 1.55
C GLN A 172 -15.84 13.28 2.98
N LEU A 173 -15.27 12.38 3.79
CA LEU A 173 -15.70 12.14 5.16
C LEU A 173 -15.02 13.07 6.17
N ILE A 174 -14.01 13.83 5.76
CA ILE A 174 -13.37 14.85 6.60
C ILE A 174 -14.40 15.94 6.90
N ARG A 175 -14.63 16.22 8.19
CA ARG A 175 -15.47 17.33 8.62
C ARG A 175 -14.58 18.48 9.03
N TYR A 176 -14.71 19.58 8.30
CA TYR A 176 -13.99 20.83 8.56
C TYR A 176 -14.76 21.68 9.56
N SER A 177 -14.05 22.57 10.26
CA SER A 177 -14.68 23.57 11.14
C SER A 177 -15.67 24.43 10.36
N GLU A 178 -16.81 24.75 10.97
CA GLU A 178 -17.82 25.65 10.36
C GLU A 178 -17.28 27.07 10.12
N THR A 179 -16.22 27.44 10.84
CA THR A 179 -15.53 28.73 10.70
C THR A 179 -14.55 28.79 9.53
N GLU A 180 -14.27 27.66 8.89
CA GLU A 180 -13.29 27.57 7.81
C GLU A 180 -13.86 28.12 6.49
N LEU A 181 -13.06 28.88 5.76
CA LEU A 181 -13.47 29.38 4.45
C LEU A 181 -13.50 28.24 3.43
N LYS A 182 -14.54 28.18 2.59
CA LYS A 182 -14.75 27.12 1.58
C LYS A 182 -13.58 27.01 0.61
N GLU A 183 -12.91 28.11 0.32
CA GLU A 183 -11.73 28.18 -0.54
C GLU A 183 -10.56 27.39 0.07
N PHE A 184 -10.31 27.50 1.38
CA PHE A 184 -9.25 26.75 2.04
C PHE A 184 -9.58 25.25 2.13
N ILE A 185 -10.85 24.90 2.39
CA ILE A 185 -11.30 23.51 2.33
C ILE A 185 -11.03 22.90 0.95
N LYS A 186 -11.37 23.63 -0.13
CA LYS A 186 -11.11 23.16 -1.50
C LYS A 186 -9.62 22.99 -1.79
N LEU A 187 -8.78 23.89 -1.29
CA LEU A 187 -7.32 23.78 -1.45
C LEU A 187 -6.78 22.53 -0.77
N ASP A 188 -7.16 22.25 0.49
CA ASP A 188 -6.76 21.02 1.20
C ASP A 188 -7.26 19.76 0.47
N GLN A 189 -8.53 19.74 0.03
CA GLN A 189 -9.07 18.62 -0.73
C GLN A 189 -8.33 18.40 -2.05
N ASN A 190 -7.97 19.47 -2.75
CA ASN A 190 -7.22 19.39 -4.01
C ASN A 190 -5.79 18.88 -3.78
N GLU A 191 -5.10 19.36 -2.75
CA GLU A 191 -3.75 18.90 -2.40
C GLU A 191 -3.72 17.39 -2.12
N ARG A 192 -4.70 16.89 -1.35
CA ARG A 192 -4.85 15.45 -1.10
C ARG A 192 -5.18 14.68 -2.38
N TYR A 193 -6.05 15.20 -3.23
CA TYR A 193 -6.39 14.57 -4.50
C TYR A 193 -5.16 14.46 -5.42
N GLU A 194 -4.40 15.56 -5.57
CA GLU A 194 -3.19 15.62 -6.39
C GLU A 194 -2.11 14.66 -5.88
N ALA A 195 -1.89 14.55 -4.57
CA ALA A 195 -0.92 13.61 -4.02
C ALA A 195 -1.26 12.14 -4.35
N MET A 196 -2.56 11.78 -4.31
CA MET A 196 -3.01 10.44 -4.69
C MET A 196 -2.97 10.21 -6.20
N GLU A 197 -3.36 11.20 -7.01
CA GLU A 197 -3.27 11.14 -8.47
C GLU A 197 -1.81 10.94 -8.93
N ALA A 198 -0.89 11.71 -8.36
CA ALA A 198 0.54 11.60 -8.62
C ALA A 198 1.07 10.20 -8.29
N THR A 199 0.61 9.60 -7.19
CA THR A 199 0.94 8.20 -6.85
C THR A 199 0.50 7.24 -7.97
N MET A 200 -0.75 7.32 -8.41
CA MET A 200 -1.28 6.46 -9.47
C MET A 200 -0.57 6.68 -10.80
N LYS A 201 -0.24 7.93 -11.12
CA LYS A 201 0.53 8.29 -12.31
C LYS A 201 1.91 7.65 -12.27
N HIS A 202 2.66 7.79 -11.18
CA HIS A 202 4.00 7.24 -11.05
C HIS A 202 4.02 5.70 -11.05
N LEU A 203 3.00 5.04 -10.51
CA LEU A 203 2.85 3.59 -10.66
C LEU A 203 2.62 3.17 -12.11
N ASN A 204 1.88 3.95 -12.90
CA ASN A 204 1.72 3.68 -14.33
C ASN A 204 3.02 3.94 -15.10
N ASP A 205 3.74 5.02 -14.77
CA ASP A 205 5.05 5.31 -15.35
C ASP A 205 6.06 4.18 -15.05
N LEU A 206 6.04 3.65 -13.81
CA LEU A 206 6.84 2.50 -13.39
C LEU A 206 6.52 1.25 -14.22
N LYS A 207 5.24 0.95 -14.41
CA LYS A 207 4.79 -0.16 -15.27
C LYS A 207 5.33 -0.03 -16.69
N ASP A 208 5.25 1.17 -17.27
CA ASP A 208 5.72 1.42 -18.63
C ASP A 208 7.26 1.35 -18.73
N SER A 209 7.97 1.79 -17.69
CA SER A 209 9.44 1.69 -17.58
C SER A 209 9.94 0.25 -17.46
N LEU A 210 9.22 -0.61 -16.72
CA LEU A 210 9.51 -2.05 -16.64
C LEU A 210 9.39 -2.73 -18.01
N GLY A 211 8.50 -2.25 -18.88
CA GLY A 211 8.40 -2.70 -20.27
C GLY A 211 9.61 -2.35 -21.14
N LYS A 212 10.39 -1.34 -20.75
CA LYS A 212 11.55 -0.81 -21.49
C LYS A 212 12.90 -1.25 -20.90
N GLY A 213 12.93 -1.72 -19.66
CA GLY A 213 14.14 -2.22 -19.00
C GLY A 213 15.16 -1.14 -18.60
N ASN A 214 14.75 0.12 -18.46
CA ASN A 214 15.63 1.22 -18.01
C ASN A 214 15.70 1.25 -16.47
N ALA A 215 16.80 0.76 -15.90
CA ALA A 215 16.98 0.63 -14.45
C ALA A 215 16.84 1.96 -13.69
N ASP A 216 17.46 3.03 -14.19
CA ASP A 216 17.42 4.35 -13.54
C ASP A 216 15.99 4.90 -13.52
N LYS A 217 15.27 4.78 -14.64
CA LYS A 217 13.88 5.23 -14.72
C LYS A 217 12.95 4.38 -13.85
N ILE A 218 13.15 3.05 -13.83
CA ILE A 218 12.38 2.14 -12.96
C ILE A 218 12.54 2.53 -11.48
N ASN A 219 13.77 2.77 -11.03
CA ASN A 219 14.02 3.21 -9.65
C ASN A 219 13.43 4.60 -9.37
N ALA A 220 13.58 5.55 -10.30
CA ALA A 220 13.05 6.90 -10.15
C ALA A 220 11.52 6.91 -10.08
N ASP A 221 10.81 6.19 -10.96
CA ASP A 221 9.35 6.13 -10.95
C ASP A 221 8.83 5.44 -9.68
N ALA A 222 9.48 4.37 -9.22
CA ALA A 222 9.09 3.67 -7.99
C ALA A 222 9.29 4.55 -6.74
N GLU A 223 10.39 5.29 -6.68
CA GLU A 223 10.64 6.25 -5.60
C GLU A 223 9.65 7.42 -5.64
N ALA A 224 9.31 7.92 -6.83
CA ALA A 224 8.31 8.97 -7.00
C ALA A 224 6.92 8.52 -6.53
N ALA A 225 6.49 7.30 -6.88
CA ALA A 225 5.24 6.72 -6.39
C ALA A 225 5.22 6.61 -4.85
N ARG A 226 6.30 6.10 -4.26
CA ARG A 226 6.47 5.99 -2.80
C ARG A 226 6.40 7.35 -2.12
N LYS A 227 7.07 8.35 -2.70
CA LYS A 227 7.10 9.71 -2.15
C LYS A 227 5.73 10.36 -2.22
N SER A 228 5.05 10.36 -3.36
CA SER A 228 3.71 10.97 -3.49
C SER A 228 2.69 10.36 -2.53
N LEU A 229 2.74 9.04 -2.32
CA LEU A 229 1.86 8.41 -1.35
C LEU A 229 2.23 8.79 0.09
N SER A 230 3.52 8.93 0.38
CA SER A 230 3.99 9.45 1.68
C SER A 230 3.56 10.89 1.92
N ASP A 231 3.58 11.74 0.88
CA ASP A 231 3.08 13.12 0.94
C ASP A 231 1.57 13.13 1.24
N TRP A 232 0.78 12.22 0.65
CA TRP A 232 -0.64 12.05 0.98
C TRP A 232 -0.87 11.71 2.46
N PHE A 233 -0.07 10.78 3.02
CA PHE A 233 -0.13 10.43 4.44
C PHE A 233 0.34 11.56 5.36
N ALA A 234 1.23 12.44 4.89
CA ALA A 234 1.67 13.60 5.67
C ALA A 234 0.55 14.62 5.91
N LEU A 235 -0.50 14.58 5.09
CA LEU A 235 -1.71 15.41 5.25
C LEU A 235 -2.69 14.82 6.28
N ILE A 236 -2.42 13.65 6.86
CA ILE A 236 -3.27 12.99 7.88
C ILE A 236 -2.61 13.15 9.26
N PRO A 237 -3.37 13.24 10.36
CA PRO A 237 -2.79 13.29 11.70
C PRO A 237 -1.86 12.10 11.94
N SER A 238 -0.64 12.39 12.37
CA SER A 238 0.34 11.33 12.64
C SER A 238 -0.12 10.33 13.71
N SER A 239 -1.05 10.72 14.60
CA SER A 239 -1.71 9.82 15.54
C SER A 239 -2.49 8.71 14.84
N ASP A 240 -3.23 9.05 13.79
CA ASP A 240 -4.12 8.15 13.08
C ASP A 240 -3.30 7.21 12.19
N VAL A 241 -2.25 7.74 11.56
CA VAL A 241 -1.26 6.93 10.81
C VAL A 241 -0.58 5.89 11.73
N LYS A 242 -0.22 6.26 12.96
CA LYS A 242 0.34 5.32 13.94
C LYS A 242 -0.71 4.31 14.43
N ALA A 243 -1.95 4.76 14.62
CA ALA A 243 -3.04 3.89 15.06
C ALA A 243 -3.39 2.83 14.01
N VAL A 244 -3.46 3.20 12.73
CA VAL A 244 -3.70 2.24 11.64
C VAL A 244 -2.53 1.29 11.44
N GLU A 245 -1.29 1.75 11.59
CA GLU A 245 -0.11 0.86 11.57
C GLU A 245 -0.19 -0.19 12.68
N LYS A 246 -0.52 0.23 13.91
CA LYS A 246 -0.69 -0.67 15.05
C LYS A 246 -1.80 -1.69 14.78
N LEU A 247 -2.95 -1.23 14.28
CA LEU A 247 -4.09 -2.09 13.93
C LEU A 247 -3.67 -3.13 12.87
N PHE A 248 -3.04 -2.70 11.79
CA PHE A 248 -2.59 -3.58 10.70
C PHE A 248 -1.64 -4.66 11.22
N ARG A 249 -0.67 -4.29 12.07
CA ARG A 249 0.25 -5.26 12.71
C ARG A 249 -0.49 -6.25 13.61
N ALA A 250 -1.47 -5.80 14.40
CA ALA A 250 -2.26 -6.66 15.26
C ALA A 250 -3.09 -7.67 14.46
N VAL A 251 -3.79 -7.21 13.41
CA VAL A 251 -4.54 -8.05 12.47
C VAL A 251 -3.62 -9.09 11.83
N ARG A 252 -2.44 -8.69 11.38
CA ARG A 252 -1.44 -9.60 10.79
C ARG A 252 -0.92 -10.67 11.74
N LEU A 253 -0.77 -10.35 13.02
CA LEU A 253 -0.34 -11.33 14.03
C LEU A 253 -1.48 -12.30 14.40
N ALA A 254 -2.73 -11.84 14.27
CA ALA A 254 -3.92 -12.63 14.49
C ALA A 254 -4.21 -13.59 13.32
N ASP A 255 -4.01 -13.16 12.07
CA ASP A 255 -4.18 -13.96 10.84
C ASP A 255 -3.12 -15.08 10.74
N LYS A 256 -3.42 -16.25 11.32
CA LYS A 256 -2.49 -17.38 11.44
C LYS A 256 -2.33 -18.12 10.12
N ASP A 257 -3.41 -18.23 9.34
CA ASP A 257 -3.40 -18.93 8.07
C ASP A 257 -3.01 -18.02 6.89
N ARG A 258 -2.88 -16.71 7.14
CA ARG A 258 -2.42 -15.67 6.20
C ARG A 258 -3.35 -15.52 5.00
N ASN A 259 -4.63 -15.77 5.20
CA ASN A 259 -5.63 -15.68 4.14
C ASN A 259 -6.22 -14.27 3.97
N GLY A 260 -5.81 -13.29 4.81
CA GLY A 260 -6.31 -11.91 4.80
C GLY A 260 -7.63 -11.72 5.57
N ARG A 261 -8.13 -12.79 6.20
CA ARG A 261 -9.38 -12.84 6.96
C ARG A 261 -9.07 -13.30 8.37
N LEU A 262 -9.93 -12.90 9.29
CA LEU A 262 -9.84 -13.36 10.67
C LEU A 262 -11.07 -14.21 10.97
N SER A 263 -10.83 -15.48 11.26
CA SER A 263 -11.83 -16.36 11.88
C SER A 263 -12.25 -15.82 13.25
N GLU A 264 -13.38 -16.28 13.80
CA GLU A 264 -13.80 -15.89 15.16
C GLU A 264 -12.74 -16.21 16.23
N GLY A 265 -11.98 -17.31 16.04
CA GLY A 265 -10.86 -17.65 16.92
C GLY A 265 -9.70 -16.66 16.83
N GLU A 266 -9.37 -16.17 15.64
CA GLU A 266 -8.32 -15.18 15.43
C GLU A 266 -8.76 -13.77 15.86
N LEU A 267 -10.04 -13.43 15.68
CA LEU A 267 -10.62 -12.19 16.19
C LEU A 267 -10.51 -12.08 17.71
N ALA A 268 -10.56 -13.21 18.42
CA ALA A 268 -10.37 -13.25 19.87
C ALA A 268 -8.95 -12.81 20.31
N ALA A 269 -7.96 -12.86 19.42
CA ALA A 269 -6.60 -12.37 19.68
C ALA A 269 -6.47 -10.85 19.57
N LEU A 270 -7.47 -10.16 19.00
CA LEU A 270 -7.51 -8.70 18.91
C LEU A 270 -8.13 -8.07 20.17
N SER A 271 -7.68 -6.86 20.50
CA SER A 271 -8.36 -6.00 21.48
C SER A 271 -9.79 -5.70 21.03
N ASP A 272 -10.71 -5.40 21.96
CA ASP A 272 -12.10 -5.08 21.61
C ASP A 272 -12.19 -3.89 20.64
N THR A 273 -11.35 -2.88 20.84
CA THR A 273 -11.25 -1.72 19.94
C THR A 273 -10.83 -2.14 18.53
N ASP A 274 -9.73 -2.89 18.40
CA ASP A 274 -9.21 -3.32 17.09
C ASP A 274 -10.19 -4.26 16.37
N ARG A 275 -10.81 -5.17 17.13
CA ARG A 275 -11.85 -6.08 16.63
C ARG A 275 -13.06 -5.32 16.10
N ASN A 276 -13.50 -4.27 16.80
CA ASN A 276 -14.62 -3.44 16.36
C ASN A 276 -14.26 -2.65 15.10
N ILE A 277 -13.06 -2.09 15.00
CA ILE A 277 -12.60 -1.41 13.79
C ILE A 277 -12.51 -2.39 12.62
N TRP A 278 -11.94 -3.58 12.84
CA TRP A 278 -11.85 -4.63 11.81
C TRP A 278 -13.24 -5.07 11.32
N LYS A 279 -14.19 -5.30 12.23
CA LYS A 279 -15.58 -5.65 11.86
C LYS A 279 -16.23 -4.55 11.01
N LYS A 280 -16.01 -3.27 11.34
CA LYS A 280 -16.49 -2.14 10.53
C LYS A 280 -15.83 -2.11 9.16
N ARG A 281 -14.51 -2.35 9.07
CA ARG A 281 -13.77 -2.48 7.82
C ARG A 281 -14.36 -3.57 6.93
N VAL A 282 -14.56 -4.78 7.48
CA VAL A 282 -15.15 -5.90 6.75
C VAL A 282 -16.58 -5.59 6.29
N ASN A 283 -17.38 -4.91 7.13
CA ASN A 283 -18.73 -4.49 6.75
C ASN A 283 -18.73 -3.44 5.62
N ASN A 284 -17.78 -2.50 5.64
CA ASN A 284 -17.74 -1.38 4.69
C ASN A 284 -17.11 -1.77 3.34
N PHE A 285 -16.12 -2.66 3.35
CA PHE A 285 -15.29 -2.96 2.18
C PHE A 285 -15.30 -4.44 1.78
N GLY A 286 -15.90 -5.30 2.59
CA GLY A 286 -15.83 -6.75 2.42
C GLY A 286 -14.61 -7.36 3.11
N GLU A 287 -14.52 -8.67 2.99
CA GLU A 287 -13.34 -9.44 3.37
C GLU A 287 -12.18 -9.05 2.44
N ALA A 288 -10.98 -8.93 3.02
CA ALA A 288 -9.75 -8.67 2.25
C ALA A 288 -9.40 -9.86 1.35
#